data_AF-A0A2M8N7U9-F1
#
_entry.id   AF-A0A2M8N7U9-F1
#
_cell.length_a   1.000
_cell.length_b   1.000
_cell.length_c   1.000
_cell.angle_alpha   90.00
_cell.angle_beta   90.00
_cell.angle_gamma   90.00
#
_symmetry.space_group_name_H-M   'P 1'
#
loop_
_entity.id
_entity.type
_entity.pdbx_description
1 polymer ?
#
loop_
_entity_poly.entity_id
_entity_poly.type
_entity_poly.pdbx_seq_one_letter_code
_entity_poly.pdbx_strand_id
1 'polypeptide(L)'
;ANPDIFLTTVAYPIAGTKYFQKVSDNIIPLKPWHQGSDSDYTVKGRYSRQFYRYATRWMVGTVELHRQWQARNYRRIAKAFLNAQIGRFGMRLTQHQTEQG
;
A
#
# COMPACT_ATOMS: atom_id res chain seq x y z
N ALA A 1 -8.34 -14.49 11.16
CA ALA A 1 -9.23 -13.45 11.74
C ALA A 1 -10.09 -12.87 10.63
N ASN A 2 -11.36 -12.54 10.90
CA ASN A 2 -12.29 -11.89 9.97
C ASN A 2 -12.68 -10.51 10.57
N PRO A 3 -11.83 -9.48 10.45
CA PRO A 3 -12.08 -8.19 11.08
C PRO A 3 -13.18 -7.41 10.35
N ASP A 4 -14.03 -6.74 11.12
CA ASP A 4 -15.05 -5.85 10.56
C ASP A 4 -14.44 -4.51 10.11
N ILE A 5 -13.44 -4.03 10.85
CA ILE A 5 -12.71 -2.79 10.59
C ILE A 5 -11.22 -3.11 10.49
N PHE A 6 -10.59 -2.64 9.42
CA PHE A 6 -9.14 -2.73 9.23
C PHE A 6 -8.64 -1.42 8.63
N LEU A 7 -7.43 -1.03 9.04
CA LEU A 7 -6.75 0.18 8.56
C LEU A 7 -5.36 -0.22 8.08
N THR A 8 -4.97 0.32 6.93
CA THR A 8 -3.60 0.24 6.44
C THR A 8 -3.10 1.61 6.09
N THR A 9 -1.86 1.89 6.46
CA THR A 9 -1.15 3.10 6.09
C THR A 9 0.24 2.75 5.56
N VAL A 10 0.78 3.62 4.72
CA VAL A 10 2.18 3.53 4.28
C VAL A 10 3.00 4.37 5.25
N ALA A 11 3.96 3.74 5.93
CA ALA A 11 4.84 4.44 6.86
C ALA A 11 5.74 5.43 6.11
N TYR A 12 5.97 6.60 6.70
CA TYR A 12 6.91 7.60 6.20
C TYR A 12 7.91 7.98 7.30
N PRO A 13 9.13 8.42 6.95
CA PRO A 13 10.16 8.71 7.94
C PRO A 13 9.85 10.04 8.65
N ILE A 14 9.26 9.94 9.84
CA ILE A 14 9.02 11.09 10.73
C ILE A 14 10.28 11.38 11.53
N ALA A 15 10.76 12.62 11.51
CA ALA A 15 11.98 13.02 12.23
C ALA A 15 11.92 12.64 13.71
N GLY A 16 13.03 12.15 14.25
CA GLY A 16 13.14 11.72 15.65
C GLY A 16 12.60 10.30 15.95
N THR A 17 12.01 9.59 14.99
CA THR A 17 11.56 8.19 15.19
C THR A 17 12.68 7.18 14.93
N LYS A 18 12.59 5.98 15.54
CA LYS A 18 13.51 4.86 15.24
C LYS A 18 13.51 4.47 13.76
N TYR A 19 12.35 4.60 13.09
CA TYR A 19 12.25 4.32 11.66
C TYR A 19 13.05 5.33 10.84
N PHE A 20 12.96 6.63 11.17
CA PHE A 20 13.76 7.67 10.53
C PHE A 20 15.27 7.42 10.69
N GLN A 21 15.73 7.11 11.92
CA GLN A 21 17.13 6.78 12.18
C GLN A 21 17.62 5.59 11.35
N LYS A 22 16.75 4.59 11.14
CA LYS A 22 17.08 3.40 10.35
C LYS A 22 17.25 3.69 8.85
N VAL A 23 16.56 4.70 8.32
CA VAL A 23 16.51 4.98 6.88
C VAL A 23 17.16 6.30 6.48
N SER A 24 17.78 7.02 7.42
CA SER A 24 18.30 8.39 7.26
C SER A 24 19.09 8.60 5.97
N ASP A 25 19.98 7.66 5.65
CA ASP A 25 20.91 7.76 4.52
C ASP A 25 20.21 7.59 3.16
N ASN A 26 18.95 7.17 3.17
CA ASN A 26 18.16 6.89 1.99
C ASN A 26 16.91 7.77 1.89
N ILE A 27 16.76 8.80 2.74
CA ILE A 27 15.61 9.70 2.69
C ILE A 27 15.72 10.60 1.45
N ILE A 28 14.63 10.68 0.69
CA ILE A 28 14.53 11.53 -0.52
C ILE A 28 13.27 12.41 -0.38
N PRO A 29 13.37 13.73 -0.59
CA PRO A 29 12.20 14.60 -0.57
C PRO A 29 11.38 14.50 -1.87
N LEU A 30 10.06 14.42 -1.76
CA LEU A 30 9.11 14.46 -2.90
C LEU A 30 8.71 15.89 -3.30
N LYS A 31 9.11 16.89 -2.50
CA LYS A 31 8.81 18.31 -2.71
C LYS A 31 10.02 19.15 -2.30
N PRO A 32 10.14 20.40 -2.81
CA PRO A 32 11.12 21.35 -2.30
C PRO A 32 10.98 21.55 -0.78
N TRP A 33 12.12 21.70 -0.10
CA TRP A 33 12.18 21.77 1.37
C TRP A 33 11.28 22.86 1.99
N HIS A 34 11.06 23.97 1.28
CA HIS A 34 10.25 25.10 1.73
C HIS A 34 8.73 24.90 1.51
N GLN A 35 8.32 23.81 0.87
CA GLN A 35 6.92 23.50 0.54
C GLN A 35 6.41 22.20 1.18
N GLY A 36 7.33 21.34 1.63
CA GLY A 36 7.03 20.01 2.15
C GLY A 36 7.02 19.93 3.68
N SER A 37 6.46 18.85 4.18
CA SER A 37 6.61 18.39 5.56
C SER A 37 7.28 17.02 5.60
N ASP A 38 7.55 16.48 6.79
CA ASP A 38 8.06 15.11 6.96
C ASP A 38 7.24 14.03 6.22
N SER A 39 5.95 14.28 5.97
CA SER A 39 5.09 13.37 5.21
C SER A 39 5.37 13.34 3.71
N ASP A 40 6.11 14.32 3.19
CA ASP A 40 6.58 14.40 1.82
C ASP A 40 7.97 13.77 1.65
N TYR A 41 8.50 13.10 2.67
CA TYR A 41 9.70 12.28 2.56
C TYR A 41 9.39 10.85 2.15
N THR A 42 10.16 10.36 1.18
CA THR A 42 10.19 8.96 0.77
C THR A 42 11.54 8.33 1.11
N VAL A 43 11.65 7.02 0.87
CA VAL A 43 12.90 6.26 1.05
C VAL A 43 13.32 5.72 -0.32
N LYS A 44 14.62 5.82 -0.63
CA LYS A 44 15.19 5.30 -1.87
C LYS A 44 14.77 3.85 -2.11
N GLY A 45 14.27 3.57 -3.31
CA GLY A 45 13.80 2.23 -3.68
C GLY A 45 12.40 1.88 -3.15
N ARG A 46 11.68 2.80 -2.49
CA ARG A 46 10.28 2.59 -2.11
C ARG A 46 9.42 2.36 -3.34
N TYR A 47 8.55 1.35 -3.30
CA TYR A 47 7.58 1.09 -4.36
C TYR A 47 6.71 2.31 -4.66
N SER A 48 6.30 2.45 -5.92
CA SER A 48 5.49 3.59 -6.35
C SER A 48 4.13 3.65 -5.63
N ARG A 49 3.53 4.85 -5.61
CA ARG A 49 2.14 5.03 -5.17
C ARG A 49 1.17 4.09 -5.89
N GLN A 50 1.44 3.76 -7.16
CA GLN A 50 0.58 2.87 -7.93
C GLN A 50 0.67 1.42 -7.45
N PHE A 51 1.85 0.96 -7.05
CA PHE A 51 2.01 -0.34 -6.40
C PHE A 51 1.15 -0.43 -5.13
N TYR A 52 1.21 0.58 -4.26
CA TYR A 52 0.41 0.58 -3.02
C TYR A 52 -1.10 0.66 -3.28
N ARG A 53 -1.56 1.36 -4.33
CA ARG A 53 -2.97 1.32 -4.74
C ARG A 53 -3.42 -0.10 -5.08
N TYR A 54 -2.59 -0.86 -5.78
CA TYR A 54 -2.88 -2.26 -6.09
C TYR A 54 -2.78 -3.17 -4.85
N ALA A 55 -1.86 -2.89 -3.92
CA ALA A 55 -1.77 -3.59 -2.64
C ALA A 55 -3.04 -3.44 -1.81
N THR A 56 -3.58 -2.22 -1.70
CA THR A 56 -4.86 -1.96 -1.03
C THR A 56 -6.00 -2.71 -1.72
N ARG A 57 -6.06 -2.69 -3.06
CA ARG A 57 -7.08 -3.43 -3.82
C ARG A 57 -7.00 -4.93 -3.57
N TRP A 58 -5.79 -5.49 -3.53
CA TRP A 58 -5.57 -6.91 -3.25
C TRP A 58 -6.02 -7.27 -1.83
N MET A 59 -5.62 -6.47 -0.84
CA MET A 59 -5.99 -6.69 0.56
C MET A 59 -7.51 -6.65 0.76
N VAL A 60 -8.17 -5.57 0.32
CA VAL A 60 -9.63 -5.42 0.44
C VAL A 60 -10.35 -6.56 -0.28
N GLY A 61 -9.90 -6.90 -1.50
CA GLY A 61 -10.46 -8.03 -2.25
C GLY A 61 -10.32 -9.37 -1.52
N THR A 62 -9.21 -9.60 -0.82
CA THR A 62 -8.95 -10.84 -0.07
C THR A 62 -9.82 -10.94 1.19
N VAL A 63 -9.97 -9.84 1.93
CA VAL A 63 -10.87 -9.79 3.10
C VAL A 63 -12.33 -10.00 2.67
N GLU A 64 -12.77 -9.29 1.63
CA GLU A 64 -14.11 -9.49 1.07
C GLU A 64 -14.30 -10.91 0.56
N LEU A 65 -13.32 -11.50 -0.11
CA LEU A 65 -13.41 -12.87 -0.57
C LEU A 65 -13.73 -13.81 0.61
N HIS A 66 -12.93 -13.74 1.68
CA HIS A 66 -13.13 -14.57 2.87
C HIS A 66 -14.50 -14.36 3.52
N ARG A 67 -14.95 -13.10 3.63
CA ARG A 67 -16.28 -12.75 4.16
C ARG A 67 -17.41 -13.32 3.32
N GLN A 68 -17.33 -13.20 1.99
CA GLN A 68 -18.38 -13.66 1.09
C GLN A 68 -18.41 -15.20 0.95
N TRP A 69 -17.26 -15.86 1.13
CA TRP A 69 -17.19 -17.33 1.24
C TRP A 69 -17.99 -17.84 2.43
N GLN A 70 -17.86 -17.20 3.60
CA GLN A 70 -18.66 -17.54 4.78
C GLN A 70 -20.16 -17.29 4.54
N ALA A 71 -20.50 -16.20 3.87
CA ALA A 71 -21.89 -15.84 3.54
C ALA A 71 -22.49 -16.63 2.34
N ARG A 72 -21.72 -17.51 1.69
CA ARG A 72 -22.11 -18.30 0.50
C ARG A 72 -22.67 -17.46 -0.67
N ASN A 73 -22.24 -16.21 -0.82
CA ASN A 73 -22.69 -15.33 -1.91
C ASN A 73 -21.78 -15.44 -3.14
N TYR A 74 -22.07 -16.38 -4.03
CA TYR A 74 -21.21 -16.71 -5.18
C TYR A 74 -20.90 -15.53 -6.12
N ARG A 75 -21.88 -14.63 -6.38
CA ARG A 75 -21.65 -13.44 -7.23
C ARG A 75 -20.63 -12.50 -6.59
N ARG A 76 -20.74 -12.26 -5.28
CA ARG A 76 -19.81 -11.40 -4.56
C ARG A 76 -18.45 -12.06 -4.35
N ILE A 77 -18.40 -13.39 -4.16
CA ILE A 77 -17.17 -14.18 -4.17
C ILE A 77 -16.41 -13.97 -5.48
N ALA A 78 -17.08 -14.14 -6.63
CA ALA A 78 -16.45 -13.95 -7.93
C ALA A 78 -15.90 -12.52 -8.11
N LYS A 79 -16.68 -11.50 -7.74
CA LYS A 79 -16.24 -10.10 -7.77
C LYS A 79 -15.03 -9.83 -6.88
N ALA A 80 -15.06 -10.34 -5.64
CA ALA A 80 -13.97 -10.18 -4.68
C ALA A 80 -12.69 -10.88 -5.15
N PHE A 81 -12.83 -12.08 -5.71
CA PHE A 81 -11.73 -12.82 -6.33
C PHE A 81 -11.10 -12.03 -7.48
N LEU A 82 -11.89 -11.51 -8.42
CA LEU A 82 -11.39 -10.70 -9.53
C LEU A 82 -10.65 -9.45 -9.02
N ASN A 83 -11.20 -8.76 -8.01
CA ASN A 83 -10.52 -7.61 -7.40
C ASN A 83 -9.19 -7.97 -6.78
N ALA A 84 -9.12 -9.09 -6.05
CA ALA A 84 -7.88 -9.60 -5.49
C ALA A 84 -6.86 -9.90 -6.60
N GLN A 85 -7.26 -10.60 -7.66
CA GLN A 85 -6.37 -10.90 -8.78
C GLN A 85 -5.87 -9.64 -9.48
N ILE A 86 -6.75 -8.67 -9.77
CA ILE A 86 -6.34 -7.39 -10.39
C ILE A 86 -5.34 -6.65 -9.50
N GLY A 87 -5.56 -6.63 -8.18
CA GLY A 87 -4.58 -6.07 -7.25
C GLY A 87 -3.23 -6.80 -7.29
N ARG A 88 -3.25 -8.14 -7.30
CA ARG A 88 -2.02 -8.95 -7.35
C ARG A 88 -1.24 -8.76 -8.65
N PHE A 89 -1.92 -8.78 -9.79
CA PHE A 89 -1.30 -8.53 -11.09
C PHE A 89 -0.80 -7.09 -11.21
N GLY A 90 -1.60 -6.12 -10.75
CA GLY A 90 -1.20 -4.71 -10.73
C GLY A 90 0.06 -4.46 -9.89
N MET A 91 0.17 -5.10 -8.72
CA MET A 91 1.40 -5.07 -7.92
C MET A 91 2.58 -5.64 -8.70
N ARG A 92 2.43 -6.81 -9.34
CA ARG A 92 3.50 -7.42 -10.15
C ARG A 92 3.94 -6.54 -11.32
N LEU A 93 3.00 -5.86 -11.98
CA LEU A 93 3.30 -4.95 -13.09
C LEU A 93 4.01 -3.67 -12.63
N THR A 94 3.79 -3.26 -11.39
CA THR A 94 4.33 -2.00 -10.84
C THR A 94 5.46 -2.21 -9.83
N GLN A 95 5.89 -3.45 -9.60
CA GLN A 95 6.90 -3.80 -8.60
C GLN A 95 8.28 -3.17 -8.87
N HIS A 96 8.58 -2.82 -10.13
CA HIS A 96 9.85 -2.18 -10.49
C HIS A 96 9.74 -0.65 -10.54
N GLN A 97 8.54 -0.10 -10.31
CA GLN A 97 8.35 1.34 -10.22
C GLN A 97 8.64 1.79 -8.79
N THR A 98 9.47 2.82 -8.66
CA THR A 98 9.79 3.42 -7.36
C THR A 98 9.26 4.84 -7.29
N GLU A 99 9.04 5.35 -6.08
CA GLU A 99 8.87 6.79 -5.89
C GLU A 99 10.17 7.51 -6.28
N GLN A 100 10.03 8.58 -7.06
CA GLN A 100 11.12 9.49 -7.39
C GLN A 100 10.73 10.86 -6.83
N GLY A 101 11.70 11.50 -6.18
CA GLY A 101 11.57 12.85 -5.63
C GLY A 101 11.84 13.93 -6.67
#